data_AF-A0A965RWA8-F1
#
_entry.id   AF-A0A965RWA8-F1
#
_cell.length_a   1.000
_cell.length_b   1.000
_cell.length_c   1.000
_cell.angle_alpha   90.00
_cell.angle_beta   90.00
_cell.angle_gamma   90.00
#
_symmetry.space_group_name_H-M   'P 1'
#
loop_
_entity.id
_entity.type
_entity.pdbx_description
1 polymer ?
#
loop_
_entity_poly.entity_id
_entity_poly.type
_entity_poly.pdbx_seq_one_letter_code
_entity_poly.pdbx_strand_id
1 'polypeptide(L)'
;METQLEIKGLRFNDFDQQVCVMANVIKDNLSYWTTLFIDMTCLNGLINVLQRQNPQVTILDEIKSITYLDFTEYELELDDTFNTKCSLEELKGKNREVKLIRA
;
A
#
# COMPACT_ATOMS: atom_id res chain seq x y z
N MET A 1 -20.67 -4.06 7.42
CA MET A 1 -19.57 -5.03 7.34
C MET A 1 -18.45 -4.39 6.56
N GLU A 2 -17.27 -4.34 7.15
CA GLU A 2 -16.15 -3.51 6.68
C GLU A 2 -15.29 -4.29 5.69
N THR A 3 -14.94 -3.65 4.57
CA THR A 3 -13.99 -4.22 3.60
C THR A 3 -12.59 -4.11 4.19
N GLN A 4 -11.91 -5.24 4.32
CA GLN A 4 -10.51 -5.28 4.75
C GLN A 4 -9.59 -5.39 3.54
N LEU A 5 -8.43 -4.76 3.65
CA LEU A 5 -7.33 -4.85 2.71
C LEU A 5 -6.16 -5.52 3.40
N GLU A 6 -5.54 -6.47 2.72
CA GLU A 6 -4.27 -7.05 3.12
C GLU A 6 -3.21 -6.57 2.12
N ILE A 7 -2.35 -5.65 2.55
CA ILE A 7 -1.34 -5.05 1.68
C ILE A 7 -0.24 -6.06 1.41
N LYS A 8 0.14 -6.21 0.14
CA LYS A 8 1.20 -7.13 -0.31
C LYS A 8 2.40 -6.38 -0.87
N GLY A 9 2.21 -5.11 -1.25
CA GLY A 9 3.30 -4.25 -1.60
C GLY A 9 2.83 -2.90 -2.14
N LEU A 10 3.80 -2.05 -2.46
CA LEU A 10 3.55 -0.81 -3.15
C LEU A 10 4.68 -0.49 -4.13
N ARG A 11 4.36 0.30 -5.14
CA ARG A 11 5.30 0.81 -6.13
C ARG A 11 4.96 2.25 -6.50
N PHE A 12 5.98 3.08 -6.64
CA PHE A 12 5.89 4.45 -7.15
C PHE A 12 7.25 4.93 -7.66
N ASN A 13 7.27 6.01 -8.42
CA ASN A 13 8.49 6.75 -8.76
C ASN A 13 8.46 8.19 -8.21
N ASP A 14 9.56 8.90 -8.37
CA ASP A 14 9.78 10.28 -7.93
C ASP A 14 8.91 11.34 -8.66
N PHE A 15 8.26 10.99 -9.76
CA PHE A 15 7.33 11.85 -10.51
C PHE A 15 5.86 11.45 -10.36
N ASP A 16 5.57 10.31 -9.72
CA ASP A 16 4.22 9.78 -9.63
C ASP A 16 3.34 10.66 -8.73
N GLN A 17 2.13 10.94 -9.20
CA GLN A 17 1.09 11.58 -8.39
C GLN A 17 0.32 10.56 -7.54
N GLN A 18 0.49 9.27 -7.83
CA GLN A 18 -0.22 8.18 -7.18
C GLN A 18 0.72 7.03 -6.86
N VAL A 19 0.46 6.35 -5.74
CA VAL A 19 1.15 5.12 -5.38
C VAL A 19 0.28 3.94 -5.81
N CYS A 20 0.90 3.01 -6.53
CA CYS A 20 0.32 1.72 -6.85
C CYS A 20 0.44 0.82 -5.62
N VAL A 21 -0.68 0.36 -5.08
CA VAL A 21 -0.73 -0.51 -3.90
C VAL A 21 -1.34 -1.85 -4.30
N MET A 22 -0.58 -2.91 -4.09
CA MET A 22 -0.98 -4.29 -4.37
C MET A 22 -1.58 -4.87 -3.09
N ALA A 23 -2.79 -5.42 -3.17
CA ALA A 23 -3.49 -5.90 -1.99
C ALA A 23 -4.48 -7.04 -2.32
N ASN A 24 -4.77 -7.86 -1.31
CA ASN A 24 -5.98 -8.68 -1.33
C ASN A 24 -7.13 -7.90 -0.70
N VAL A 25 -8.27 -7.85 -1.37
CA VAL A 25 -9.52 -7.36 -0.77
C VAL A 25 -10.24 -8.54 -0.14
N ILE A 26 -10.50 -8.43 1.16
CA ILE A 26 -11.25 -9.42 1.92
C ILE A 26 -12.61 -8.82 2.25
N LYS A 27 -13.66 -9.43 1.71
CA LYS A 27 -15.05 -9.07 1.99
C LYS A 27 -15.88 -10.32 2.13
N ASP A 28 -16.47 -10.53 3.31
CA ASP A 28 -17.23 -11.72 3.64
C ASP A 28 -16.36 -12.99 3.44
N ASN A 29 -16.80 -13.93 2.60
CA ASN A 29 -16.05 -15.14 2.24
C ASN A 29 -15.27 -14.98 0.91
N LEU A 30 -15.22 -13.77 0.34
CA LEU A 30 -14.50 -13.49 -0.90
C LEU A 30 -13.16 -12.82 -0.59
N SER A 31 -12.11 -13.39 -1.16
CA SER A 31 -10.78 -12.78 -1.24
C SER A 31 -10.36 -12.71 -2.70
N TYR A 32 -9.92 -11.54 -3.15
CA TYR A 32 -9.39 -11.37 -4.50
C TYR A 32 -8.22 -10.40 -4.50
N TRP A 33 -7.26 -10.69 -5.37
CA TRP A 33 -6.13 -9.81 -5.64
C TRP A 33 -6.58 -8.56 -6.40
N THR A 34 -6.06 -7.39 -6.03
CA THR A 34 -6.34 -6.13 -6.70
C THR A 34 -5.14 -5.19 -6.65
N THR A 35 -5.18 -4.18 -7.51
CA THR A 35 -4.32 -3.02 -7.45
C THR A 35 -5.18 -1.78 -7.15
N LEU A 36 -4.74 -1.02 -6.15
CA LEU A 36 -5.33 0.23 -5.70
C LEU A 36 -4.39 1.37 -6.07
N PHE A 37 -4.95 2.49 -6.52
CA PHE A 37 -4.18 3.73 -6.67
C PHE A 37 -4.60 4.70 -5.58
N ILE A 38 -3.64 5.08 -4.74
CA ILE A 38 -3.82 6.13 -3.73
C ILE A 38 -3.01 7.35 -4.13
N ASP A 39 -3.45 8.52 -3.67
CA ASP A 39 -2.69 9.75 -3.86
C ASP A 39 -1.34 9.66 -3.13
N MET A 40 -0.27 10.19 -3.74
CA MET A 40 1.07 10.20 -3.14
C MET A 40 1.09 10.81 -1.73
N THR A 41 0.23 11.78 -1.44
CA THR A 41 0.09 12.37 -0.09
C THR A 41 -0.39 11.37 0.98
N CYS A 42 -1.02 10.26 0.58
CA CYS A 42 -1.45 9.20 1.48
C CYS A 42 -0.34 8.18 1.79
N LEU A 43 0.80 8.20 1.08
CA LEU A 43 1.89 7.25 1.25
C LEU A 43 2.38 7.19 2.70
N ASN A 44 2.68 8.35 3.30
CA ASN A 44 3.12 8.41 4.69
C ASN A 44 2.08 7.85 5.67
N GLY A 45 0.79 8.01 5.37
CA GLY A 45 -0.29 7.40 6.15
C GLY A 45 -0.21 5.88 6.12
N LEU A 46 -0.09 5.31 4.91
CA LEU A 46 0.06 3.87 4.70
C LEU A 46 1.30 3.31 5.39
N ILE A 47 2.47 3.93 5.19
CA ILE A 47 3.73 3.50 5.83
C ILE A 47 3.59 3.52 7.36
N ASN A 48 2.96 4.54 7.94
CA ASN A 48 2.76 4.62 9.39
C ASN A 48 1.81 3.54 9.92
N VAL A 49 0.77 3.16 9.15
CA VAL A 49 -0.11 2.04 9.51
C VAL A 49 0.70 0.75 9.55
N LEU A 50 1.46 0.46 8.49
CA LEU A 50 2.32 -0.73 8.42
C LEU A 50 3.37 -0.74 9.54
N GLN A 51 4.00 0.39 9.83
CA GLN A 51 5.01 0.53 10.89
C GLN A 51 4.44 0.27 12.28
N ARG A 52 3.23 0.75 12.55
CA ARG A 52 2.55 0.52 13.85
C ARG A 52 2.19 -0.95 14.05
N GLN A 53 1.84 -1.64 12.97
CA GLN A 53 1.50 -3.06 12.99
C GLN A 53 2.73 -3.97 13.09
N ASN A 54 3.90 -3.46 12.68
CA ASN A 54 5.16 -4.19 12.66
C ASN A 54 6.28 -3.41 13.41
N PRO A 55 6.15 -3.18 14.73
CA PRO A 55 7.10 -2.36 15.50
C PRO A 55 8.52 -2.94 15.59
N GLN A 56 8.69 -4.22 15.25
CA GLN A 56 9.96 -4.94 15.29
C GLN A 56 10.86 -4.70 14.06
N VAL A 57 10.34 -4.05 13.01
CA VAL A 57 11.04 -3.75 11.77
C VAL A 57 10.84 -2.28 11.40
N THR A 58 11.77 -1.68 10.67
CA THR A 58 11.59 -0.35 10.08
C THR A 58 11.06 -0.52 8.67
N ILE A 59 9.78 -0.19 8.41
CA ILE A 59 9.16 -0.41 7.09
C ILE A 59 9.89 0.34 5.97
N LEU A 60 10.43 1.53 6.27
CA LEU A 60 11.18 2.32 5.29
C LEU A 60 12.48 1.64 4.85
N ASP A 61 13.11 0.85 5.71
CA ASP A 61 14.36 0.15 5.40
C ASP A 61 14.12 -1.04 4.44
N GLU A 62 12.87 -1.51 4.34
CA GLU A 62 12.45 -2.58 3.43
C GLU A 62 12.11 -2.05 2.01
N ILE A 63 12.07 -0.73 1.82
CA ILE A 63 11.83 -0.14 0.50
C ILE A 63 13.10 -0.25 -0.34
N LYS A 64 13.00 -0.97 -1.44
CA LYS A 64 14.04 -1.06 -2.47
C LYS A 64 13.87 0.08 -3.47
N SER A 65 14.99 0.57 -4.00
CA SER A 65 14.96 1.55 -5.09
C SER A 65 15.83 1.11 -6.26
N ILE A 66 15.38 1.47 -7.47
CA ILE A 66 16.10 1.27 -8.72
C ILE A 66 16.13 2.61 -9.44
N THR A 67 17.33 3.17 -9.62
CA THR A 67 17.51 4.42 -10.35
C THR A 67 17.73 4.13 -11.83
N TYR A 68 16.86 4.67 -12.66
CA TYR A 68 16.98 4.73 -14.11
C TYR A 68 17.58 6.08 -14.53
N LEU A 69 17.79 6.27 -15.84
CA LEU A 69 18.40 7.49 -16.37
C LEU A 69 17.61 8.75 -15.96
N ASP A 70 16.28 8.66 -15.95
CA ASP A 70 15.38 9.80 -15.84
C ASP A 70 14.54 9.81 -14.56
N PHE A 71 14.49 8.71 -13.81
CA PHE A 71 13.63 8.56 -12.63
C PHE A 71 14.14 7.46 -11.69
N THR A 72 13.65 7.45 -10.45
CA THR A 72 13.89 6.36 -9.48
C THR A 72 12.58 5.67 -9.14
N GLU A 73 12.51 4.35 -9.38
CA GLU A 73 11.42 3.53 -8.86
C GLU A 73 11.70 3.11 -7.43
N TYR A 74 10.65 3.10 -6.62
CA TYR A 74 10.61 2.62 -5.25
C TYR A 74 9.61 1.48 -5.16
N GLU A 75 9.99 0.39 -4.51
CA GLU A 75 9.19 -0.82 -4.39
C GLU A 75 9.32 -1.40 -2.98
N LEU A 76 8.18 -1.76 -2.42
CA LEU A 76 8.07 -2.49 -1.16
C LEU A 76 7.29 -3.76 -1.43
N GLU A 77 7.88 -4.89 -1.07
CA GLU A 77 7.22 -6.21 -1.11
C GLU A 77 7.06 -6.69 0.33
N LEU A 78 5.84 -7.06 0.71
CA LEU A 78 5.52 -7.54 2.05
C LEU A 78 5.12 -9.00 1.97
N ASP A 79 5.91 -9.86 2.59
CA ASP A 79 5.61 -11.27 2.72
C ASP A 79 4.64 -11.54 3.90
N ASP A 80 4.31 -12.81 4.11
CA ASP A 80 3.35 -13.23 5.13
C ASP A 80 3.88 -13.09 6.58
N THR A 81 5.13 -12.64 6.77
CA THR A 81 5.68 -12.32 8.11
C THR A 81 5.26 -10.94 8.61
N PHE A 82 4.80 -10.07 7.71
CA PHE A 82 4.26 -8.75 8.06
C PHE A 82 2.78 -8.83 8.38
N ASN A 83 2.36 -8.09 9.40
CA ASN A 83 0.95 -7.78 9.60
C ASN A 83 0.58 -6.61 8.69
N THR A 84 -0.26 -6.88 7.69
CA THR A 84 -0.57 -5.92 6.61
C THR A 84 -2.07 -5.62 6.45
N LYS A 85 -2.88 -6.06 7.41
CA LYS A 85 -4.33 -5.89 7.35
C LYS A 85 -4.72 -4.49 7.80
N CYS A 86 -5.41 -3.76 6.94
CA CYS A 86 -5.96 -2.43 7.24
C CYS A 86 -7.35 -2.27 6.63
N SER A 87 -8.14 -1.32 7.14
CA SER A 87 -9.39 -0.96 6.50
C SER A 87 -9.19 0.07 5.40
N LEU A 88 -10.15 0.15 4.48
CA LEU A 88 -10.12 1.17 3.42
C LEU A 88 -10.15 2.60 4.00
N GLU A 89 -10.73 2.79 5.20
CA GLU A 89 -10.78 4.10 5.86
C GLU A 89 -9.39 4.52 6.38
N GLU A 90 -8.60 3.58 6.87
CA GLU A 90 -7.22 3.84 7.33
C GLU A 90 -6.31 4.30 6.18
N LEU A 91 -6.55 3.82 4.96
CA LEU A 91 -5.83 4.21 3.75
C LEU A 91 -6.23 5.57 3.18
N LYS A 92 -7.49 5.99 3.39
CA LYS A 92 -8.03 7.20 2.74
C LYS A 92 -7.45 8.50 3.29
N GLY A 93 -6.91 8.48 4.52
CA GLY A 93 -6.77 9.73 5.28
C GLY A 93 -8.12 10.46 5.38
N LYS A 94 -8.20 11.58 6.08
CA LYS A 94 -9.50 12.19 6.41
C LYS A 94 -10.36 12.69 5.23
N ASN A 95 -9.99 12.58 3.95
CA ASN A 95 -10.81 13.16 2.86
C ASN A 95 -10.44 12.80 1.39
N ARG A 96 -10.11 11.56 1.01
CA ARG A 96 -9.79 11.26 -0.42
C ARG A 96 -10.41 9.98 -0.97
N GLU A 97 -10.74 10.01 -2.27
CA GLU A 97 -11.30 8.88 -3.02
C GLU A 97 -10.22 7.83 -3.33
N VAL A 98 -10.55 6.55 -3.15
CA VAL A 98 -9.70 5.42 -3.55
C VAL A 98 -10.32 4.79 -4.79
N LYS A 99 -9.55 4.69 -5.87
CA LYS A 99 -9.98 4.02 -7.10
C LYS A 99 -9.53 2.56 -7.05
N LEU A 100 -10.52 1.66 -6.99
CA LEU A 100 -10.35 0.21 -7.12
C LEU A 100 -10.38 -0.16 -8.60
N ILE A 101 -9.33 -0.83 -9.10
CA ILE A 101 -9.35 -1.42 -10.44
C ILE A 101 -9.50 -2.94 -10.27
N ARG A 102 -10.57 -3.50 -10.85
CA ARG A 102 -10.75 -4.94 -10.97
C ARG A 102 -10.15 -5.37 -12.31
N ALA A 103 -9.20 -6.32 -12.28
CA ALA A 103 -8.78 -7.06 -13.45
C ALA A 103 -9.67 -8.28 -13.63
#